data_AF-A0A9X0A9X0-F1
#
_entry.id   AF-A0A9X0A9X0-F1
#
_cell.length_a   1.000
_cell.length_b   1.000
_cell.length_c   1.000
_cell.angle_alpha   90.00
_cell.angle_beta   90.00
_cell.angle_gamma   90.00
#
_symmetry.space_group_name_H-M   'P 1'
#
loop_
_entity.id
_entity.type
_entity.pdbx_description
1 polymer ?
#
loop_
_entity_poly.entity_id
_entity_poly.type
_entity_poly.pdbx_seq_one_letter_code
_entity_poly.pdbx_strand_id
1 'polypeptide(L)'
;MNAILLPVLPQRIRIDKGTETVVMATMQSFLRAQHGDLENATDSVLYGPSTQNKIERWWRELLERMERFFKQQLSTLVEDGDYDSSNKEDRNLLAYVYIPILQKELDVFRVSVWNNHRVRKQKGKELPAGVPEHIYTCPEKYGGEKCGLLVTEQQLMEVANLSNVLDGTDDYLEPNFRKECERHILNTDDITPAEAANAYLYLKANFDSNRV
;
A
#
# COMPACT_ATOMS: atom_id res chain seq x y z
N MET A 1 -19.02 -21.29 0.46
CA MET A 1 -18.88 -21.19 1.94
C MET A 1 -18.01 -19.96 2.19
N ASN A 2 -18.62 -18.81 2.44
CA ASN A 2 -17.89 -17.58 2.71
C ASN A 2 -17.35 -17.68 4.14
N ALA A 3 -16.07 -18.04 4.28
CA ALA A 3 -15.39 -17.89 5.56
C ALA A 3 -15.33 -16.40 5.86
N ILE A 4 -16.04 -15.97 6.90
CA ILE A 4 -15.80 -14.66 7.52
C ILE A 4 -14.37 -14.76 8.06
N LEU A 5 -13.42 -14.16 7.33
CA LEU A 5 -12.04 -14.05 7.79
C LEU A 5 -12.04 -13.05 8.94
N LEU A 6 -12.14 -13.55 10.17
CA LEU A 6 -11.93 -12.74 11.36
C LEU A 6 -10.52 -12.13 11.28
N PRO A 7 -10.35 -10.85 11.67
CA PRO A 7 -9.05 -10.22 11.63
C PRO A 7 -8.08 -10.96 12.55
N VAL A 8 -6.87 -11.21 12.03
CA VAL A 8 -5.81 -11.90 12.75
C VAL A 8 -4.59 -11.01 12.90
N LEU A 9 -3.97 -11.05 14.08
CA LEU A 9 -2.73 -10.39 14.41
C LEU A 9 -1.56 -11.37 14.28
N PRO A 10 -0.44 -10.98 13.65
CA PRO A 10 0.78 -11.78 13.68
C PRO A 10 1.31 -11.87 15.11
N GLN A 11 1.93 -13.01 15.46
CA GLN A 11 2.52 -13.16 16.79
C GLN A 11 3.64 -12.16 17.05
N ARG A 12 4.47 -11.93 16.03
CA ARG A 12 5.57 -10.97 16.09
C ARG A 12 5.64 -10.21 14.79
N ILE A 13 6.01 -8.94 14.88
CA ILE A 13 6.40 -8.14 13.72
C ILE A 13 7.89 -7.85 13.79
N ARG A 14 8.49 -7.67 12.61
CA ARG A 14 9.84 -7.13 12.50
C ARG A 14 9.78 -5.84 11.70
N ILE A 15 10.32 -4.78 12.28
CA ILE A 15 10.28 -3.43 11.72
C ILE A 15 11.66 -2.78 11.83
N ASP A 16 11.88 -1.73 11.05
CA ASP A 16 13.05 -0.87 11.26
C ASP A 16 12.79 0.12 12.41
N LYS A 17 13.68 1.11 12.56
CA LYS A 17 13.57 2.15 13.60
C LYS A 17 13.08 3.48 13.02
N GLY A 18 12.32 3.46 11.94
CA GLY A 18 11.72 4.65 11.35
C GLY A 18 10.59 5.20 12.22
N THR A 19 10.34 6.51 12.12
CA THR A 19 9.26 7.19 12.87
C THR A 19 7.88 6.59 12.57
N GLU A 20 7.64 6.23 11.31
CA GLU A 20 6.38 5.59 10.87
C GLU A 20 6.17 4.22 11.53
N THR A 21 7.26 3.48 11.79
CA THR A 21 7.19 2.15 12.38
C THR A 21 6.91 2.15 13.88
N VAL A 22 7.04 3.31 14.55
CA VAL A 22 6.69 3.47 15.97
C VAL A 22 5.19 3.29 16.19
N VAL A 23 4.37 3.77 15.26
CA VAL A 23 2.90 3.59 15.32
C VAL A 23 2.57 2.10 15.21
N MET A 24 3.17 1.40 14.24
CA MET A 24 2.99 -0.05 14.08
C MET A 24 3.43 -0.84 15.32
N ALA A 25 4.57 -0.48 15.93
CA ALA A 25 5.06 -1.09 17.16
C ALA A 25 4.08 -0.91 18.32
N THR A 26 3.54 0.30 18.45
CA THR A 26 2.55 0.65 19.47
C THR A 26 1.28 -0.17 19.27
N MET A 27 0.76 -0.22 18.04
CA MET A 27 -0.45 -0.97 17.72
C MET A 27 -0.27 -2.47 18.01
N GLN A 28 0.85 -3.05 17.58
CA GLN A 28 1.17 -4.45 17.85
C GLN A 28 1.24 -4.73 19.36
N SER A 29 1.96 -3.90 20.11
CA SER A 29 2.15 -4.09 21.55
C SER A 29 0.83 -3.97 22.30
N PHE A 30 -0.02 -3.01 21.91
CA PHE A 30 -1.35 -2.83 22.49
C PHE A 30 -2.23 -4.08 22.28
N LEU A 31 -2.36 -4.53 21.04
CA LEU A 31 -3.18 -5.70 20.72
C LEU A 31 -2.64 -6.97 21.39
N ARG A 32 -1.32 -7.15 21.44
CA ARG A 32 -0.67 -8.27 22.13
C ARG A 32 -0.90 -8.26 23.65
N ALA A 33 -0.96 -7.09 24.28
CA ALA A 33 -1.25 -6.98 25.71
C ALA A 33 -2.64 -7.54 26.05
N GLN A 34 -3.61 -7.40 25.15
CA GLN A 34 -4.98 -7.90 25.34
C GLN A 34 -5.09 -9.43 25.27
N HIS A 35 -4.09 -10.13 24.73
CA HIS A 35 -4.03 -11.59 24.73
C HIS A 35 -3.51 -12.19 26.04
N GLY A 36 -2.79 -11.41 26.86
CA GLY A 36 -2.29 -11.84 28.17
C GLY A 36 -1.29 -13.01 28.15
N ASP A 37 -0.73 -13.34 26.99
CA ASP A 37 0.15 -14.50 26.79
C ASP A 37 1.66 -14.13 26.81
N LEU A 38 1.97 -12.84 27.02
CA LEU A 38 3.33 -12.32 27.16
C LEU A 38 3.47 -11.57 28.49
N GLU A 39 4.61 -11.74 29.16
CA GLU A 39 4.98 -10.92 30.32
C GLU A 39 5.18 -9.45 29.91
N ASN A 40 5.76 -9.22 28.73
CA ASN A 40 5.92 -7.90 28.12
C ASN A 40 5.47 -7.93 26.66
N ALA A 41 4.41 -7.17 26.35
CA ALA A 41 3.85 -7.13 25.01
C ALA A 41 4.81 -6.52 23.96
N THR A 42 5.78 -5.70 24.38
CA THR A 42 6.78 -5.14 23.45
C THR A 42 7.72 -6.19 22.86
N ASP A 43 7.82 -7.37 23.49
CA ASP A 43 8.63 -8.48 22.99
C ASP A 43 8.07 -9.10 21.70
N SER A 44 6.85 -8.71 21.33
CA SER A 44 6.26 -9.01 20.03
C SER A 44 6.82 -8.15 18.88
N VAL A 45 7.60 -7.10 19.19
CA VAL A 45 8.18 -6.18 18.20
C VAL A 45 9.69 -6.39 18.13
N LEU A 46 10.16 -6.84 16.97
CA LEU A 46 11.58 -7.07 16.70
C LEU A 46 12.15 -5.94 15.84
N TYR A 47 13.09 -5.18 16.39
CA TYR A 47 13.79 -4.14 15.64
C TYR A 47 14.99 -4.71 14.87
N GLY A 48 15.17 -4.29 13.63
CA GLY A 48 16.34 -4.65 12.83
C GLY A 48 16.60 -3.69 11.67
N PRO A 49 17.77 -3.78 11.00
CA PRO A 49 18.07 -2.94 9.84
C PRO A 49 17.14 -3.26 8.67
N SER A 50 16.80 -2.24 7.87
CA SER A 50 15.95 -2.35 6.68
C SER A 50 16.47 -3.39 5.68
N THR A 51 17.80 -3.49 5.53
CA THR A 51 18.49 -4.43 4.62
C THR A 51 18.26 -5.91 4.93
N GLN A 52 17.67 -6.23 6.09
CA GLN A 52 17.27 -7.59 6.46
C GLN A 52 15.76 -7.83 6.29
N ASN A 53 15.00 -6.83 5.90
CA ASN A 53 13.57 -6.94 5.67
C ASN A 53 13.32 -7.50 4.25
N LYS A 54 12.47 -8.53 4.17
CA LYS A 54 12.19 -9.23 2.90
C LYS A 54 11.37 -8.40 1.91
N ILE A 55 10.82 -7.27 2.36
CA ILE A 55 9.99 -6.37 1.55
C ILE A 55 10.81 -5.60 0.51
N GLU A 56 12.13 -5.41 0.71
CA GLU A 56 12.97 -4.68 -0.25
C GLU A 56 12.99 -5.33 -1.64
N ARG A 57 12.91 -6.67 -1.71
CA ARG A 57 12.80 -7.37 -2.99
C ARG A 57 11.48 -7.06 -3.69
N TRP A 58 10.38 -7.00 -2.93
CA TRP A 58 9.06 -6.62 -3.44
C TRP A 58 9.11 -5.21 -4.03
N TRP A 59 9.67 -4.26 -3.28
CA TRP A 59 9.83 -2.88 -3.73
C TRP A 59 10.66 -2.77 -5.00
N ARG A 60 11.77 -3.51 -5.12
CA ARG A 60 12.59 -3.48 -6.34
C ARG A 60 11.82 -3.98 -7.56
N GLU A 61 11.14 -5.13 -7.46
CA GLU A 61 10.39 -5.69 -8.60
C GLU A 61 9.20 -4.78 -8.99
N LEU A 62 8.57 -4.13 -8.01
CA LEU A 62 7.54 -3.12 -8.27
C LEU A 62 8.12 -1.89 -8.98
N LEU A 63 9.19 -1.30 -8.45
CA LEU A 63 9.81 -0.09 -8.99
C LEU A 63 10.28 -0.30 -10.43
N GLU A 64 10.94 -1.41 -10.73
CA GLU A 64 11.38 -1.74 -12.09
C GLU A 64 10.21 -1.77 -13.10
N ARG A 65 9.01 -2.14 -12.65
CA ARG A 65 7.80 -2.13 -13.47
C ARG A 65 7.19 -0.73 -13.58
N MET A 66 7.04 -0.02 -12.46
CA MET A 66 6.45 1.33 -12.44
C MET A 66 7.31 2.35 -13.18
N GLU A 67 8.64 2.26 -13.08
CA GLU A 67 9.57 3.13 -13.80
C GLU A 67 9.36 3.07 -15.31
N ARG A 68 9.10 1.88 -15.87
CA ARG A 68 8.87 1.73 -17.31
C ARG A 68 7.62 2.46 -17.80
N PHE A 69 6.60 2.56 -16.96
CA PHE A 69 5.32 3.17 -17.36
C PHE A 69 5.26 4.66 -17.06
N PHE A 70 5.69 5.08 -15.87
CA PHE A 70 5.39 6.42 -15.37
C PHE A 70 6.57 7.38 -15.43
N LYS A 71 7.80 6.89 -15.25
CA LYS A 71 8.98 7.76 -15.10
C LYS A 71 9.19 8.64 -16.33
N GLN A 72 9.16 8.05 -17.52
CA GLN A 72 9.35 8.79 -18.76
C GLN A 72 8.26 9.85 -18.96
N GLN A 73 6.99 9.48 -18.80
CA GLN A 73 5.87 10.41 -18.98
C GLN A 73 5.91 11.57 -17.99
N LEU A 74 6.16 11.30 -16.70
CA LEU A 74 6.26 12.33 -15.68
C LEU A 74 7.47 13.24 -15.90
N SER A 75 8.61 12.69 -16.32
CA SER A 75 9.79 13.47 -16.68
C SER A 75 9.50 14.41 -17.86
N THR A 76 8.82 13.92 -18.89
CA THR A 76 8.42 14.75 -20.05
C THR A 76 7.50 15.91 -19.62
N LEU A 77 6.51 15.67 -18.76
CA LEU A 77 5.65 16.75 -18.25
C LEU A 77 6.44 17.85 -17.52
N VAL A 78 7.50 17.49 -16.80
CA VAL A 78 8.39 18.47 -16.14
C VAL A 78 9.26 19.21 -17.17
N GLU A 79 9.88 18.47 -18.09
CA GLU A 79 10.81 19.00 -19.08
C GLU A 79 10.13 19.96 -20.06
N ASP A 80 8.89 19.67 -20.46
CA ASP A 80 8.08 20.50 -21.35
C ASP A 80 7.46 21.70 -20.64
N GLY A 81 7.57 21.78 -19.30
CA GLY A 81 6.97 22.84 -18.48
C GLY A 81 5.47 22.68 -18.23
N ASP A 82 4.91 21.52 -18.57
CA ASP A 82 3.50 21.17 -18.37
C ASP A 82 3.16 20.83 -16.92
N TYR A 83 4.15 20.58 -16.06
CA TYR A 83 3.95 20.33 -14.63
C TYR A 83 4.94 21.11 -13.77
N ASP A 84 4.41 21.84 -12.79
CA ASP A 84 5.17 22.53 -11.75
C ASP A 84 4.88 21.94 -10.35
N SER A 85 5.87 21.28 -9.76
CA SER A 85 5.78 20.70 -8.41
C SER A 85 5.52 21.72 -7.28
N SER A 86 5.79 23.00 -7.52
CA SER A 86 5.51 24.08 -6.58
C SER A 86 4.06 24.58 -6.66
N ASN A 87 3.38 24.30 -7.77
CA ASN A 87 1.99 24.68 -8.00
C ASN A 87 1.03 23.64 -7.37
N LYS A 88 0.17 24.10 -6.45
CA LYS A 88 -0.79 23.24 -5.76
C LYS A 88 -1.83 22.65 -6.71
N GLU A 89 -2.29 23.42 -7.70
CA GLU A 89 -3.26 22.95 -8.70
C GLU A 89 -2.65 21.82 -9.53
N ASP A 90 -1.44 22.01 -10.06
CA ASP A 90 -0.73 20.98 -10.83
C ASP A 90 -0.57 19.68 -10.03
N ARG A 91 -0.18 19.77 -8.76
CA ARG A 91 -0.08 18.60 -7.88
C ARG A 91 -1.42 17.89 -7.70
N ASN A 92 -2.49 18.64 -7.48
CA ASN A 92 -3.82 18.07 -7.24
C ASN A 92 -4.40 17.45 -8.52
N LEU A 93 -4.22 18.09 -9.69
CA LEU A 93 -4.61 17.53 -10.99
C LEU A 93 -3.83 16.25 -11.30
N LEU A 94 -2.52 16.26 -11.04
CA LEU A 94 -1.68 15.08 -11.20
C LEU A 94 -2.14 13.97 -10.26
N ALA A 95 -2.41 14.28 -8.99
CA ALA A 95 -2.91 13.32 -8.00
C ALA A 95 -4.26 12.72 -8.40
N TYR A 96 -5.20 13.54 -8.91
CA TYR A 96 -6.50 13.08 -9.39
C TYR A 96 -6.36 11.99 -10.47
N VAL A 97 -5.47 12.22 -11.44
CA VAL A 97 -5.27 11.29 -12.56
C VAL A 97 -4.38 10.11 -12.16
N TYR A 98 -3.22 10.34 -11.58
CA TYR A 98 -2.19 9.31 -11.41
C TYR A 98 -2.41 8.41 -10.20
N ILE A 99 -2.97 8.88 -9.08
CA ILE A 99 -3.13 8.03 -7.88
C ILE A 99 -4.03 6.81 -8.16
N PRO A 100 -5.22 6.95 -8.79
CA PRO A 100 -6.06 5.80 -9.13
C PRO A 100 -5.38 4.82 -10.09
N ILE A 101 -4.67 5.34 -11.10
CA ILE A 101 -3.95 4.53 -12.09
C ILE A 101 -2.81 3.76 -11.41
N LEU A 102 -2.03 4.41 -10.55
CA LEU A 102 -0.97 3.78 -9.76
C LEU A 102 -1.53 2.72 -8.83
N GLN A 103 -2.64 2.99 -8.15
CA GLN A 103 -3.33 2.01 -7.29
C GLN A 103 -3.76 0.77 -8.08
N LYS A 104 -4.35 0.94 -9.27
CA LYS A 104 -4.72 -0.16 -10.16
C LYS A 104 -3.51 -0.98 -10.59
N GLU A 105 -2.41 -0.34 -10.98
CA GLU A 105 -1.19 -1.05 -11.34
C GLU A 105 -0.53 -1.79 -10.16
N LEU A 106 -0.61 -1.22 -8.95
CA LEU A 106 -0.19 -1.88 -7.71
C LEU A 106 -1.03 -3.14 -7.44
N ASP A 107 -2.35 -3.06 -7.63
CA ASP A 107 -3.26 -4.19 -7.46
C ASP A 107 -3.02 -5.29 -8.51
N VAL A 108 -2.82 -4.91 -9.76
CA VAL A 108 -2.46 -5.83 -10.84
C VAL A 108 -1.11 -6.50 -10.54
N PHE A 109 -0.11 -5.74 -10.10
CA PHE A 109 1.19 -6.29 -9.73
C PHE A 109 1.07 -7.29 -8.57
N ARG A 110 0.35 -6.92 -7.50
CA ARG A 110 0.10 -7.79 -6.35
C ARG A 110 -0.51 -9.12 -6.78
N VAL A 111 -1.64 -9.08 -7.49
CA VAL A 111 -2.41 -10.29 -7.82
C VAL A 111 -1.71 -11.09 -8.92
N SER A 112 -1.29 -10.45 -10.00
CA SER A 112 -0.86 -11.15 -11.22
C SER A 112 0.62 -11.52 -11.23
N VAL A 113 1.46 -10.76 -10.53
CA VAL A 113 2.92 -10.97 -10.52
C VAL A 113 3.38 -11.50 -9.17
N TRP A 114 3.21 -10.71 -8.11
CA TRP A 114 3.84 -11.03 -6.84
C TRP A 114 3.19 -12.22 -6.15
N ASN A 115 1.88 -12.32 -6.08
CA ASN A 115 1.25 -13.45 -5.39
C ASN A 115 1.41 -14.77 -6.16
N ASN A 116 1.63 -14.69 -7.47
CA ASN A 116 1.71 -15.85 -8.37
C ASN A 116 3.15 -16.26 -8.76
N HIS A 117 4.18 -15.48 -8.43
CA HIS A 117 5.56 -15.86 -8.74
C HIS A 117 5.97 -17.13 -7.99
N ARG A 118 6.85 -17.95 -8.58
CA ARG A 118 7.35 -19.15 -7.93
C ARG A 118 8.68 -18.88 -7.22
N VAL A 119 8.67 -18.97 -5.90
CA VAL A 119 9.88 -18.95 -5.07
C VAL A 119 10.58 -20.31 -5.13
N ARG A 120 11.88 -20.29 -5.46
CA ARG A 120 12.71 -21.49 -5.49
C ARG A 120 13.22 -21.84 -4.10
N LYS A 121 13.36 -23.15 -3.82
CA LYS A 121 13.98 -23.63 -2.58
C LYS A 121 15.46 -23.23 -2.53
N GLN A 122 15.87 -22.60 -1.43
CA GLN A 122 17.26 -22.22 -1.18
C GLN A 122 17.89 -23.16 -0.14
N LYS A 123 19.14 -23.56 -0.35
CA LYS A 123 19.86 -24.43 0.59
C LYS A 123 20.06 -23.70 1.92
N GLY A 124 19.72 -24.35 3.04
CA GLY A 124 19.89 -23.79 4.38
C GLY A 124 18.87 -22.72 4.78
N LYS A 125 17.76 -22.56 4.03
CA LYS A 125 16.66 -21.67 4.40
C LYS A 125 15.40 -22.49 4.70
N GLU A 126 14.80 -22.22 5.85
CA GLU A 126 13.54 -22.84 6.31
C GLU A 126 12.31 -22.06 5.82
N LEU A 127 12.39 -21.47 4.63
CA LEU A 127 11.25 -20.75 4.04
C LEU A 127 10.49 -21.66 3.07
N PRO A 128 9.15 -21.58 3.05
CA PRO A 128 8.36 -22.35 2.10
C PRO A 128 8.73 -21.96 0.68
N ALA A 129 8.90 -22.96 -0.18
CA ALA A 129 9.17 -22.79 -1.59
C ALA A 129 7.92 -23.13 -2.39
N GLY A 130 7.53 -22.28 -3.33
CA GLY A 130 6.27 -22.42 -4.04
C GLY A 130 5.71 -21.08 -4.50
N VAL A 131 4.42 -21.08 -4.81
CA VAL A 131 3.67 -19.87 -5.17
C VAL A 131 3.12 -19.25 -3.89
N PRO A 132 3.41 -17.98 -3.57
CA PRO A 132 2.96 -17.31 -2.34
C PRO A 132 1.47 -17.45 -2.08
N GLU A 133 0.62 -17.24 -3.08
CA GLU A 133 -0.83 -17.38 -2.96
C GLU A 133 -1.21 -18.80 -2.48
N HIS A 134 -0.67 -19.85 -3.12
CA HIS A 134 -0.96 -21.23 -2.73
C HIS A 134 -0.36 -21.60 -1.37
N ILE A 135 0.80 -21.04 -0.99
CA ILE A 135 1.36 -21.20 0.35
C ILE A 135 0.44 -20.56 1.40
N TYR A 136 -0.10 -19.38 1.12
CA TYR A 136 -1.01 -18.66 2.01
C TYR A 136 -2.36 -19.36 2.15
N THR A 137 -2.95 -19.84 1.06
CA THR A 137 -4.27 -20.51 1.08
C THR A 137 -4.20 -21.96 1.58
N CYS A 138 -3.07 -22.64 1.40
CA CYS A 138 -2.88 -24.05 1.78
C CYS A 138 -1.58 -24.26 2.59
N PRO A 139 -1.43 -23.60 3.75
CA PRO A 139 -0.18 -23.67 4.52
C PRO A 139 0.16 -25.10 4.96
N GLU A 140 -0.84 -25.95 5.18
CA GLU A 140 -0.65 -27.33 5.67
C GLU A 140 0.12 -28.19 4.67
N LYS A 141 -0.03 -27.93 3.36
CA LYS A 141 0.73 -28.62 2.29
C LYS A 141 2.22 -28.29 2.32
N TYR A 142 2.60 -27.22 2.99
CA TYR A 142 3.98 -26.76 3.14
C TYR A 142 4.50 -26.98 4.57
N GLY A 143 3.78 -27.73 5.40
CA GLY A 143 4.11 -27.93 6.82
C GLY A 143 3.88 -26.69 7.69
N GLY A 144 3.13 -25.71 7.18
CA GLY A 144 2.73 -24.54 7.93
C GLY A 144 1.42 -24.77 8.69
N GLU A 145 1.23 -24.00 9.75
CA GLU A 145 0.02 -23.97 10.56
C GLU A 145 -0.49 -22.54 10.73
N LYS A 146 -1.74 -22.39 11.14
CA LYS A 146 -2.35 -21.06 11.34
C LYS A 146 -1.93 -20.52 12.70
N CYS A 147 -1.01 -19.56 12.69
CA CYS A 147 -0.43 -18.96 13.89
C CYS A 147 -1.06 -17.61 14.30
N GLY A 148 -2.07 -17.13 13.56
CA GLY A 148 -2.67 -15.81 13.76
C GLY A 148 -3.49 -15.74 15.04
N LEU A 149 -3.34 -14.64 15.79
CA LEU A 149 -4.12 -14.37 17.00
C LEU A 149 -5.41 -13.62 16.62
N LEU A 150 -6.56 -14.07 17.11
CA LEU A 150 -7.84 -13.44 16.77
C LEU A 150 -7.99 -12.08 17.42
N VAL A 151 -8.38 -11.07 16.64
CA VAL A 151 -8.67 -9.73 17.15
C VAL A 151 -10.13 -9.39 16.86
N THR A 152 -10.77 -8.66 17.76
CA THR A 152 -12.13 -8.15 17.58
C THR A 152 -12.12 -6.77 16.92
N GLU A 153 -13.20 -6.40 16.25
CA GLU A 153 -13.35 -5.06 15.67
C GLU A 153 -13.24 -3.95 16.72
N GLN A 154 -13.72 -4.19 17.95
CA GLN A 154 -13.63 -3.23 19.05
C GLN A 154 -12.16 -2.93 19.41
N GLN A 155 -11.31 -3.95 19.50
CA GLN A 155 -9.89 -3.78 19.79
C GLN A 155 -9.18 -3.02 18.67
N LEU A 156 -9.58 -3.26 17.41
CA LEU A 156 -9.07 -2.52 16.25
C LEU A 156 -9.48 -1.05 16.29
N MET A 157 -10.73 -0.74 16.63
CA MET A 157 -11.17 0.65 16.78
C MET A 157 -10.45 1.37 17.93
N GLU A 158 -10.28 0.70 19.06
CA GLU A 158 -9.59 1.26 20.22
C GLU A 158 -8.13 1.60 19.89
N VAL A 159 -7.40 0.67 19.28
CA VAL A 159 -6.01 0.92 18.91
C VAL A 159 -5.88 1.97 17.81
N ALA A 160 -6.85 2.04 16.88
CA ALA A 160 -6.88 3.06 15.84
C ALA A 160 -7.06 4.47 16.44
N ASN A 161 -7.97 4.62 17.40
CA ASN A 161 -8.20 5.88 18.11
C ASN A 161 -6.98 6.29 18.97
N LEU A 162 -6.34 5.33 19.65
CA LEU A 162 -5.16 5.63 20.48
C LEU A 162 -3.92 6.00 19.67
N SER A 163 -3.79 5.42 18.47
CA SER A 163 -2.65 5.65 17.59
C SER A 163 -2.84 6.84 16.65
N ASN A 164 -4.05 7.37 16.52
CA ASN A 164 -4.43 8.35 15.51
C ASN A 164 -4.07 7.89 14.08
N VAL A 165 -4.00 6.57 13.85
CA VAL A 165 -3.57 6.01 12.55
C VAL A 165 -4.56 6.30 11.42
N LEU A 166 -5.80 6.66 11.78
CA LEU A 166 -6.84 7.04 10.84
C LEU A 166 -6.88 8.55 10.57
N ASP A 167 -6.11 9.36 11.30
CA ASP A 167 -6.08 10.81 11.08
C ASP A 167 -5.49 11.12 9.71
N GLY A 168 -6.19 11.93 8.91
CA GLY A 168 -5.77 12.27 7.56
C GLY A 168 -5.87 11.11 6.55
N THR A 169 -6.65 10.07 6.85
CA THR A 169 -7.06 9.05 5.87
C THR A 169 -8.23 9.47 5.00
N ASP A 170 -8.69 10.72 5.15
CA ASP A 170 -9.62 11.37 4.24
C ASP A 170 -9.06 11.40 2.81
N ASP A 171 -9.95 11.70 1.86
CA ASP A 171 -9.57 11.84 0.47
C ASP A 171 -8.37 12.79 0.29
N TYR A 172 -7.42 12.39 -0.57
CA TYR A 172 -6.23 13.18 -0.87
C TYR A 172 -6.55 14.45 -1.68
N LEU A 173 -7.81 14.67 -2.06
CA LEU A 173 -8.31 15.88 -2.70
C LEU A 173 -9.46 16.50 -1.92
N GLU A 174 -9.45 17.83 -1.90
CA GLU A 174 -10.60 18.62 -1.43
C GLU A 174 -11.87 18.27 -2.24
N PRO A 175 -13.04 18.15 -1.61
CA PRO A 175 -14.28 17.72 -2.28
C PRO A 175 -14.65 18.55 -3.51
N ASN A 176 -14.49 19.89 -3.45
CA ASN A 176 -14.77 20.77 -4.59
C ASN A 176 -13.78 20.55 -5.73
N PHE A 177 -12.50 20.34 -5.42
CA PHE A 177 -11.45 20.09 -6.41
C PHE A 177 -11.74 18.79 -7.16
N ARG A 178 -12.05 17.73 -6.42
CA ARG A 178 -12.46 16.44 -6.99
C ARG A 178 -13.69 16.60 -7.88
N LYS A 179 -14.72 17.29 -7.40
CA LYS A 179 -15.97 17.50 -8.15
C LYS A 179 -15.76 18.26 -9.45
N GLU A 180 -14.87 19.25 -9.49
CA GLU A 180 -14.54 19.92 -10.75
C GLU A 180 -13.76 18.99 -11.68
N CYS A 181 -12.84 18.16 -11.17
CA CYS A 181 -12.16 17.17 -12.01
C CYS A 181 -13.14 16.15 -12.63
N GLU A 182 -14.11 15.67 -11.85
CA GLU A 182 -15.13 14.70 -12.26
C GLU A 182 -16.05 15.21 -13.38
N ARG A 183 -16.16 16.53 -13.56
CA ARG A 183 -16.92 17.10 -14.68
C ARG A 183 -16.25 16.88 -16.03
N HIS A 184 -14.93 16.73 -16.03
CA HIS A 184 -14.13 16.54 -17.25
C HIS A 184 -13.77 15.07 -17.45
N ILE A 185 -13.41 14.38 -16.37
CA ILE A 185 -13.05 12.97 -16.37
C ILE A 185 -13.84 12.32 -15.25
N LEU A 186 -14.99 11.71 -15.56
CA LEU A 186 -15.85 11.13 -14.52
C LEU A 186 -15.22 9.91 -13.84
N ASN A 187 -14.53 9.08 -14.61
CA ASN A 187 -13.96 7.83 -14.14
C ASN A 187 -12.49 7.72 -14.55
N THR A 188 -11.60 7.74 -13.56
CA THR A 188 -10.16 7.56 -13.79
C THR A 188 -9.77 6.08 -13.92
N ASP A 189 -10.65 5.14 -13.55
CA ASP A 189 -10.36 3.70 -13.63
C ASP A 189 -10.21 3.19 -15.08
N ASP A 190 -10.82 3.88 -16.04
CA ASP A 190 -10.76 3.54 -17.46
C ASP A 190 -9.47 4.04 -18.14
N ILE A 191 -8.72 4.93 -17.49
CA ILE A 191 -7.48 5.49 -18.02
C ILE A 191 -6.37 4.44 -17.90
N THR A 192 -5.73 4.12 -19.01
CA THR A 192 -4.55 3.24 -18.99
C THR A 192 -3.28 4.03 -18.60
N PRO A 193 -2.22 3.36 -18.09
CA PRO A 193 -0.96 4.04 -17.78
C PRO A 193 -0.36 4.82 -18.96
N ALA A 194 -0.60 4.40 -20.21
CA ALA A 194 -0.12 5.08 -21.41
C ALA A 194 -0.91 6.35 -21.76
N GLU A 195 -2.13 6.50 -21.24
CA GLU A 195 -3.01 7.64 -21.46
C GLU A 195 -2.91 8.68 -20.34
N ALA A 196 -2.25 8.33 -19.22
CA ALA A 196 -2.21 9.14 -18.00
C ALA A 196 -1.69 10.57 -18.25
N ALA A 197 -0.62 10.75 -19.03
CA ALA A 197 -0.09 12.07 -19.34
C ALA A 197 -1.10 12.91 -20.16
N ASN A 198 -1.72 12.32 -21.18
CA ASN A 198 -2.71 13.01 -22.00
C ASN A 198 -3.96 13.37 -21.19
N ALA A 199 -4.40 12.50 -20.29
CA ALA A 199 -5.51 12.77 -19.38
C ALA A 199 -5.19 13.94 -18.43
N TYR A 200 -3.97 13.99 -17.89
CA TYR A 200 -3.50 15.12 -17.08
C TYR A 200 -3.51 16.44 -17.88
N LEU A 201 -2.93 16.45 -19.08
CA LEU A 201 -2.88 17.65 -19.93
C LEU A 201 -4.29 18.11 -20.33
N TYR A 202 -5.17 17.17 -20.69
CA TYR A 202 -6.57 17.46 -20.98
C TYR A 202 -7.26 18.11 -19.77
N LEU A 203 -7.08 17.53 -18.58
CA LEU A 203 -7.68 18.05 -17.37
C LEU A 203 -7.15 19.46 -17.06
N LYS A 204 -5.84 19.67 -17.13
CA LYS A 204 -5.20 20.97 -16.91
C LYS A 204 -5.70 22.04 -17.88
N ALA A 205 -5.91 21.70 -19.15
CA ALA A 205 -6.41 22.64 -20.14
C ALA A 205 -7.88 23.03 -19.95
N ASN A 206 -8.67 22.22 -19.23
CA ASN A 206 -10.12 22.42 -19.08
C ASN A 206 -10.55 22.77 -17.65
N PHE A 207 -9.64 22.68 -16.68
CA PHE A 207 -9.92 22.96 -15.28
C PHE A 207 -10.22 24.45 -15.04
N ASP A 208 -11.27 24.75 -14.28
CA ASP A 208 -11.66 26.12 -13.93
C ASP A 208 -11.42 26.36 -12.43
N SER A 209 -10.29 27.00 -12.12
CA SER A 209 -9.88 27.29 -10.74
C SER A 209 -10.87 28.19 -9.98
N ASN A 210 -11.78 28.89 -10.66
CA ASN A 210 -12.77 29.75 -10.01
C ASN A 210 -13.93 28.96 -9.37
N ARG A 211 -13.99 27.65 -9.61
CA ARG A 211 -15.09 26.78 -9.16
C ARG A 211 -14.72 25.90 -7.97
N VAL A 212 -13.49 26.04 -7.45
CA VAL A 212 -12.93 25.18 -6.41
C VAL A 212 -12.80 25.89 -5.07
#